data_AF-A0AAV3BL58-F1
#
_entry.id   AF-A0AAV3BL58-F1
#
_cell.length_a   1.000
_cell.length_b   1.000
_cell.length_c   1.000
_cell.angle_alpha   90.00
_cell.angle_beta   90.00
_cell.angle_gamma   90.00
#
_symmetry.space_group_name_H-M   'P 1'
#
loop_
_entity.id
_entity.type
_entity.pdbx_description
1 polymer ?
#
loop_
_entity_poly.entity_id
_entity_poly.type
_entity_poly.pdbx_seq_one_letter_code
_entity_poly.pdbx_strand_id
1 'polypeptide(L)'
;MTHFSEILKNEIQLAEDECCIVFDFGCYFPYSNSNELTFDFSLGMEEFKDYKINNRYRNKYYQTISKKYGRKISKLGYPYVMKLNEQAPMLLTLNIGIKDKYVTLVFQINTKMTKDKPVCTLKFHYMFDKHKFYFISYEKDYCYNQHLWSSYKSEDKINKPNEIILNVSNIIDDSNTIVYEDIIEPYELALQDLIL
;
A
#
# COMPACT_ATOMS: atom_id res chain seq x y z
N MET A 1 -24.01 -1.06 5.79
CA MET A 1 -23.16 -1.61 4.70
C MET A 1 -23.38 -0.94 3.34
N THR A 2 -24.43 -0.15 3.12
CA THR A 2 -24.72 0.52 1.83
C THR A 2 -23.69 1.57 1.42
N HIS A 3 -23.23 2.41 2.36
CA HIS A 3 -22.33 3.52 2.05
C HIS A 3 -20.95 3.10 1.50
N PHE A 4 -20.37 2.01 1.99
CA PHE A 4 -19.05 1.56 1.52
C PHE A 4 -19.12 0.92 0.14
N SER A 5 -20.14 0.09 -0.10
CA SER A 5 -20.40 -0.50 -1.42
C SER A 5 -20.65 0.57 -2.49
N GLU A 6 -21.34 1.67 -2.14
CA GLU A 6 -21.50 2.83 -3.02
C GLU A 6 -20.18 3.54 -3.31
N ILE A 7 -19.29 3.70 -2.32
CA ILE A 7 -17.97 4.31 -2.55
C ILE A 7 -17.15 3.43 -3.51
N LEU A 8 -17.13 2.11 -3.29
CA LEU A 8 -16.42 1.17 -4.16
C LEU A 8 -16.89 1.29 -5.61
N LYS A 9 -18.20 1.19 -5.86
CA LYS A 9 -18.78 1.29 -7.20
C LYS A 9 -18.51 2.65 -7.89
N ASN A 10 -18.35 3.72 -7.11
CA ASN A 10 -18.12 5.06 -7.65
C ASN A 10 -16.64 5.38 -7.88
N GLU A 11 -15.72 4.71 -7.22
CA GLU A 11 -14.28 4.99 -7.31
C GLU A 11 -13.50 3.89 -8.05
N ILE A 12 -14.05 2.68 -8.18
CA ILE A 12 -13.48 1.58 -8.95
C ILE A 12 -14.51 1.14 -9.98
N GLN A 13 -14.24 1.47 -11.25
CA GLN A 13 -15.01 1.03 -12.41
C GLN A 13 -14.02 0.38 -13.37
N LEU A 14 -14.12 -0.94 -13.52
CA LEU A 14 -13.19 -1.75 -14.31
C LEU A 14 -13.86 -2.21 -15.59
N ALA A 15 -13.14 -2.13 -16.70
CA ALA A 15 -13.47 -2.89 -17.90
C ALA A 15 -13.24 -4.40 -17.69
N GLU A 16 -13.72 -5.23 -18.61
CA GLU A 16 -13.62 -6.70 -18.51
C GLU A 16 -12.17 -7.22 -18.47
N ASP A 17 -11.24 -6.45 -19.05
CA ASP A 17 -9.82 -6.76 -19.13
C ASP A 17 -8.98 -6.01 -18.09
N GLU A 18 -9.61 -5.37 -17.10
CA GLU A 18 -8.94 -4.53 -16.09
C GLU A 18 -9.00 -5.13 -14.69
N CYS A 19 -7.98 -4.80 -13.90
CA CYS A 19 -7.90 -5.08 -12.47
C CYS A 19 -7.39 -3.85 -11.71
N CYS A 20 -7.56 -3.85 -10.38
CA CYS A 20 -7.18 -2.70 -9.56
C CYS A 20 -6.52 -3.11 -8.24
N ILE A 21 -5.32 -2.56 -8.01
CA ILE A 21 -4.71 -2.54 -6.68
C ILE A 21 -5.14 -1.26 -5.98
N VAL A 22 -5.71 -1.37 -4.79
CA VAL A 22 -5.88 -0.20 -3.91
C VAL A 22 -4.70 -0.12 -2.95
N PHE A 23 -3.86 0.88 -3.14
CA PHE A 23 -2.79 1.23 -2.22
C PHE A 23 -3.35 2.06 -1.05
N ASP A 24 -3.46 1.43 0.11
CA ASP A 24 -3.87 2.06 1.36
C ASP A 24 -2.62 2.36 2.21
N PHE A 25 -1.89 3.38 1.77
CA PHE A 25 -0.62 3.74 2.39
C PHE A 25 -0.81 4.79 3.47
N GLY A 26 -0.23 4.51 4.64
CA GLY A 26 -0.16 5.47 5.72
C GLY A 26 1.10 5.37 6.56
N CYS A 27 1.40 6.47 7.23
CA CYS A 27 2.51 6.56 8.17
C CYS A 27 2.08 7.31 9.42
N TYR A 28 2.49 6.81 10.58
CA TYR A 28 2.43 7.54 11.83
C TYR A 28 3.59 8.54 11.89
N PHE A 29 3.27 9.82 11.75
CA PHE A 29 4.17 10.95 11.78
C PHE A 29 3.95 11.76 13.08
N PRO A 30 4.75 11.53 14.14
CA PRO A 30 4.52 12.11 15.47
C PRO A 30 4.87 13.60 15.58
N TYR A 31 5.38 14.22 14.51
CA TYR A 31 5.84 15.60 14.52
C TYR A 31 4.69 16.57 14.26
N SER A 32 4.77 17.76 14.86
CA SER A 32 3.71 18.76 14.82
C SER A 32 3.51 19.39 13.44
N ASN A 33 4.55 19.47 12.62
CA ASN A 33 4.52 20.07 11.29
C ASN A 33 4.46 18.99 10.19
N SER A 34 3.26 18.54 9.84
CA SER A 34 3.05 17.54 8.78
C SER A 34 3.48 18.01 7.39
N ASN A 35 3.73 19.31 7.18
CA ASN A 35 4.22 19.82 5.89
C ASN A 35 5.69 19.44 5.64
N GLU A 36 6.40 18.98 6.67
CA GLU A 36 7.77 18.49 6.52
C GLU A 36 7.82 17.01 6.14
N LEU A 37 6.68 16.31 6.14
CA LEU A 37 6.62 14.90 5.77
C LEU A 37 6.92 14.73 4.28
N THR A 38 7.96 13.97 3.99
CA THR A 38 8.17 13.37 2.67
C THR A 38 7.50 12.01 2.69
N PHE A 39 6.45 11.86 1.90
CA PHE A 39 5.72 10.60 1.75
C PHE A 39 5.13 10.49 0.35
N ASP A 40 5.81 9.73 -0.49
CA ASP A 40 5.45 9.53 -1.88
C ASP A 40 5.82 8.12 -2.34
N PHE A 41 5.32 7.75 -3.52
CA PHE A 41 5.53 6.42 -4.07
C PHE A 41 5.52 6.43 -5.60
N SER A 42 6.15 5.42 -6.18
CA SER A 42 6.14 5.13 -7.61
C SER A 42 5.96 3.63 -7.84
N LEU A 43 5.56 3.27 -9.05
CA LEU A 43 5.38 1.88 -9.46
C LEU A 43 6.06 1.62 -10.81
N GLY A 44 7.08 0.77 -10.82
CA GLY A 44 7.94 0.57 -11.98
C GLY A 44 8.65 1.88 -12.36
N MET A 45 8.41 2.35 -13.58
CA MET A 45 8.91 3.64 -14.07
C MET A 45 7.89 4.78 -13.92
N GLU A 46 6.70 4.50 -13.37
CA GLU A 46 5.63 5.49 -13.26
C GLU A 46 5.72 6.27 -11.94
N GLU A 47 5.96 7.58 -12.05
CA GLU A 47 5.84 8.52 -10.95
C GLU A 47 4.41 9.09 -10.87
N PHE A 48 3.76 8.92 -9.73
CA PHE A 48 2.42 9.47 -9.51
C PHE A 48 2.49 10.91 -9.00
N LYS A 49 1.69 11.79 -9.60
CA LYS A 49 1.60 13.23 -9.20
C LYS A 49 0.18 13.64 -8.80
N ASP A 50 -0.78 12.76 -9.02
CA ASP A 50 -2.20 12.92 -8.79
C ASP A 50 -2.62 12.30 -7.45
N TYR A 51 -1.84 12.53 -6.39
CA TYR A 51 -2.21 12.15 -5.04
C TYR A 51 -2.15 13.34 -4.07
N LYS A 52 -2.67 13.12 -2.86
CA LYS A 52 -2.60 14.07 -1.76
C LYS A 52 -2.35 13.33 -0.45
N ILE A 53 -1.42 13.85 0.35
CA ILE A 53 -1.26 13.47 1.75
C ILE A 53 -2.42 14.08 2.57
N ASN A 54 -3.13 13.25 3.32
CA ASN A 54 -4.28 13.65 4.12
C ASN A 54 -4.45 12.79 5.38
N ASN A 55 -5.50 13.04 6.15
CA ASN A 55 -5.88 12.23 7.30
C ASN A 55 -7.19 11.48 7.01
N ARG A 56 -7.14 10.43 6.18
CA ARG A 56 -8.33 9.59 5.91
C ARG A 56 -8.86 8.94 7.20
N TYR A 57 -7.97 8.58 8.12
CA TYR A 57 -8.31 8.03 9.43
C TYR A 57 -8.31 9.12 10.52
N ARG A 58 -9.05 8.89 11.61
CA ARG A 58 -9.26 9.88 12.69
C ARG A 58 -7.99 10.33 13.42
N ASN A 59 -6.91 9.56 13.35
CA ASN A 59 -5.67 9.90 14.03
C ASN A 59 -4.93 11.01 13.27
N LYS A 60 -4.83 12.20 13.87
CA LYS A 60 -4.17 13.38 13.28
C LYS A 60 -2.68 13.18 12.96
N TYR A 61 -2.01 12.28 13.67
CA TYR A 61 -0.61 11.92 13.42
C TYR A 61 -0.48 10.84 12.37
N TYR A 62 -1.58 10.21 11.96
CA TYR A 62 -1.57 9.21 10.91
C TYR A 62 -1.89 9.86 9.57
N GLN A 63 -0.86 10.00 8.75
CA GLN A 63 -0.94 10.60 7.41
C GLN A 63 -1.12 9.48 6.39
N THR A 64 -1.96 9.71 5.39
CA THR A 64 -2.29 8.73 4.34
C THR A 64 -2.16 9.32 2.97
N ILE A 65 -1.84 8.48 1.99
CA ILE A 65 -1.90 8.84 0.57
C ILE A 65 -3.30 8.49 0.03
N SER A 66 -3.90 9.46 -0.68
CA SER A 66 -5.11 9.24 -1.48
C SER A 66 -4.93 9.77 -2.90
N LYS A 67 -5.52 9.10 -3.89
CA LYS A 67 -5.63 9.63 -5.25
C LYS A 67 -6.49 10.89 -5.29
N LYS A 68 -6.14 11.83 -6.17
CA LYS A 68 -6.76 13.13 -6.34
C LYS A 68 -7.38 13.23 -7.74
N TYR A 69 -8.71 13.30 -7.78
CA TYR A 69 -9.50 13.51 -8.99
C TYR A 69 -9.90 14.98 -9.10
N GLY A 70 -8.95 15.83 -9.49
CA GLY A 70 -9.13 17.28 -9.50
C GLY A 70 -9.41 17.84 -8.10
N ARG A 71 -10.66 18.22 -7.82
CA ARG A 71 -11.08 18.71 -6.49
C ARG A 71 -11.48 17.59 -5.52
N LYS A 72 -11.83 16.40 -6.03
CA LYS A 72 -12.22 15.25 -5.22
C LYS A 72 -10.98 14.47 -4.79
N ILE A 73 -11.02 13.91 -3.59
CA ILE A 73 -9.98 13.03 -3.06
C ILE A 73 -10.62 11.66 -2.86
N SER A 74 -9.92 10.60 -3.27
CA SER A 74 -10.38 9.22 -3.09
C SER A 74 -10.55 8.89 -1.61
N LYS A 75 -11.68 8.26 -1.30
CA LYS A 75 -11.97 7.70 0.02
C LYS A 75 -11.36 6.32 0.22
N LEU A 76 -10.89 5.68 -0.85
CA LEU A 76 -10.39 4.31 -0.80
C LEU A 76 -8.88 4.22 -0.52
N GLY A 77 -8.11 5.26 -0.86
CA GLY A 77 -6.65 5.11 -0.97
C GLY A 77 -6.18 5.70 -2.27
N TYR A 78 -5.19 5.04 -2.84
CA TYR A 78 -4.81 5.24 -4.22
C TYR A 78 -5.19 4.00 -5.03
N PRO A 79 -6.37 3.98 -5.69
CA PRO A 79 -6.70 2.93 -6.64
C PRO A 79 -5.83 3.10 -7.91
N TYR A 80 -5.14 2.03 -8.28
CA TYR A 80 -4.32 1.91 -9.48
C TYR A 80 -4.90 0.81 -10.37
N VAL A 81 -5.38 1.20 -11.56
CA VAL A 81 -6.01 0.31 -12.53
C VAL A 81 -4.98 -0.08 -13.59
N MET A 82 -4.92 -1.36 -13.94
CA MET A 82 -4.08 -1.89 -15.02
C MET A 82 -4.81 -3.00 -15.77
N LYS A 83 -4.25 -3.47 -16.89
CA LYS A 83 -4.81 -4.62 -17.60
C LYS A 83 -4.48 -5.93 -16.89
N LEU A 84 -5.39 -6.89 -16.93
CA LEU A 84 -5.22 -8.23 -16.35
C LEU A 84 -3.99 -8.96 -16.91
N ASN A 85 -3.61 -8.71 -18.17
CA ASN A 85 -2.43 -9.29 -18.81
C ASN A 85 -1.13 -8.52 -18.53
N GLU A 86 -1.18 -7.38 -17.84
CA GLU A 86 -0.04 -6.52 -17.51
C GLU A 86 0.45 -6.70 -16.06
N GLN A 87 -0.04 -7.71 -15.35
CA GLN A 87 0.30 -8.02 -13.95
C GLN A 87 1.71 -8.64 -13.77
N ALA A 88 2.67 -8.25 -14.59
CA ALA A 88 4.06 -8.64 -14.39
C ALA A 88 4.58 -8.07 -13.05
N PRO A 89 5.63 -8.68 -12.45
CA PRO A 89 6.24 -8.12 -11.25
C PRO A 89 6.64 -6.65 -11.45
N MET A 90 6.20 -5.78 -10.54
CA MET A 90 6.44 -4.34 -10.57
C MET A 90 7.27 -3.93 -9.35
N LEU A 91 8.10 -2.90 -9.52
CA LEU A 91 8.86 -2.33 -8.40
C LEU A 91 8.05 -1.22 -7.73
N LEU A 92 7.59 -1.46 -6.50
CA LEU A 92 7.01 -0.42 -5.65
C LEU A 92 8.14 0.30 -4.93
N THR A 93 8.25 1.61 -5.13
CA THR A 93 9.19 2.46 -4.40
C THR A 93 8.43 3.40 -3.49
N LEU A 94 8.85 3.52 -2.23
CA LEU A 94 8.29 4.40 -1.22
C LEU A 94 9.38 5.32 -0.66
N ASN A 95 9.18 6.64 -0.78
CA ASN A 95 10.05 7.63 -0.14
C ASN A 95 9.40 8.12 1.14
N ILE A 96 10.08 7.97 2.28
CA ILE A 96 9.52 8.28 3.59
C ILE A 96 10.55 9.01 4.44
N GLY A 97 10.22 10.21 4.93
CA GLY A 97 11.12 10.98 5.78
C GLY A 97 10.67 12.39 6.08
N ILE A 98 11.65 13.25 6.33
CA ILE A 98 11.44 14.66 6.68
C ILE A 98 12.21 15.52 5.66
N LYS A 99 11.48 16.23 4.80
CA LYS A 99 12.03 17.07 3.72
C LYS A 99 13.01 16.29 2.83
N ASP A 100 14.23 16.78 2.68
CA ASP A 100 15.32 16.18 1.93
C ASP A 100 15.94 14.95 2.61
N LYS A 101 15.59 14.68 3.88
CA LYS A 101 16.10 13.54 4.65
C LYS A 101 15.08 12.43 4.68
N TYR A 102 15.14 11.54 3.70
CA TYR A 102 14.24 10.39 3.60
C TYR A 102 15.00 9.11 3.25
N VAL A 103 14.36 7.99 3.57
CA VAL A 103 14.76 6.66 3.11
C VAL A 103 13.90 6.28 1.91
N THR A 104 14.53 5.64 0.93
CA THR A 104 13.85 5.03 -0.22
C THR A 104 13.71 3.53 0.04
N LEU A 105 12.48 3.02 0.13
CA LEU A 105 12.21 1.59 0.32
C LEU A 105 11.71 1.01 -1.00
N VAL A 106 12.36 -0.04 -1.48
CA VAL A 106 12.04 -0.68 -2.77
C VAL A 106 11.61 -2.13 -2.55
N PHE A 107 10.45 -2.48 -3.10
CA PHE A 107 9.83 -3.81 -3.00
C PHE A 107 9.42 -4.32 -4.37
N GLN A 108 9.52 -5.63 -4.58
CA GLN A 108 8.85 -6.28 -5.70
C GLN A 108 7.41 -6.57 -5.31
N ILE A 109 6.45 -6.16 -6.13
CA ILE A 109 5.05 -6.54 -5.99
C ILE A 109 4.61 -7.40 -7.16
N ASN A 110 3.83 -8.44 -6.90
CA ASN A 110 3.30 -9.33 -7.92
C ASN A 110 1.83 -9.64 -7.62
N THR A 111 0.94 -9.41 -8.58
CA THR A 111 -0.50 -9.66 -8.41
C THR A 111 -0.98 -10.76 -9.34
N LYS A 112 -1.97 -11.52 -8.88
CA LYS A 112 -2.57 -12.64 -9.63
C LYS A 112 -4.08 -12.47 -9.74
N MET A 113 -4.54 -11.23 -9.89
CA MET A 113 -5.96 -10.90 -10.04
C MET A 113 -6.53 -11.55 -11.30
N THR A 114 -7.80 -11.93 -11.23
CA THR A 114 -8.53 -12.59 -12.31
C THR A 114 -9.80 -11.82 -12.63
N LYS A 115 -10.54 -12.23 -13.66
CA LYS A 115 -11.86 -11.62 -13.94
C LYS A 115 -12.85 -11.77 -12.77
N ASP A 116 -12.80 -12.90 -12.07
CA ASP A 116 -13.70 -13.18 -10.93
C ASP A 116 -13.25 -12.47 -9.64
N LYS A 117 -11.93 -12.28 -9.49
CA LYS A 117 -11.30 -11.56 -8.38
C LYS A 117 -10.40 -10.43 -8.92
N PRO A 118 -10.99 -9.31 -9.39
CA PRO A 118 -10.26 -8.31 -10.16
C PRO A 118 -9.62 -7.22 -9.30
N VAL A 119 -9.70 -7.30 -7.97
CA VAL A 119 -9.16 -6.26 -7.08
C VAL A 119 -8.31 -6.85 -5.97
N CYS A 120 -7.38 -6.08 -5.45
CA CYS A 120 -6.70 -6.38 -4.19
C CYS A 120 -6.42 -5.08 -3.41
N THR A 121 -6.15 -5.21 -2.11
CA THR A 121 -5.70 -4.10 -1.28
C THR A 121 -4.30 -4.39 -0.79
N LEU A 122 -3.41 -3.41 -0.95
CA LEU A 122 -2.11 -3.41 -0.28
C LEU A 122 -2.06 -2.24 0.70
N LYS A 123 -2.19 -2.57 1.99
CA LYS A 123 -2.03 -1.59 3.06
C LYS A 123 -0.56 -1.47 3.42
N PHE A 124 -0.10 -0.26 3.68
CA PHE A 124 1.24 0.00 4.19
C PHE A 124 1.17 0.87 5.43
N HIS A 125 1.91 0.48 6.46
CA HIS A 125 1.98 1.20 7.72
C HIS A 125 3.43 1.44 8.09
N TYR A 126 3.84 2.70 8.13
CA TYR A 126 5.16 3.10 8.63
C TYR A 126 5.06 3.78 10.00
N MET A 127 5.93 3.40 10.94
CA MET A 127 6.01 3.97 12.29
C MET A 127 7.34 4.72 12.45
N PHE A 128 7.29 6.07 12.41
CA PHE A 128 8.50 6.91 12.46
C PHE A 128 9.32 6.75 13.74
N ASP A 129 8.65 6.64 14.87
CA ASP A 129 9.25 6.49 16.21
C ASP A 129 9.98 5.16 16.40
N LYS A 130 9.58 4.13 15.65
CA LYS A 130 10.15 2.78 15.77
C LYS A 130 11.04 2.39 14.61
N HIS A 131 11.07 3.18 13.53
CA HIS A 131 11.69 2.81 12.25
C HIS A 131 11.25 1.42 11.77
N LYS A 132 9.96 1.12 11.97
CA LYS A 132 9.35 -0.17 11.65
C LYS A 132 8.22 0.05 10.67
N PHE A 133 8.04 -0.88 9.75
CA PHE A 133 6.88 -0.88 8.86
C PHE A 133 6.36 -2.29 8.61
N TYR A 134 5.14 -2.34 8.09
CA TYR A 134 4.57 -3.57 7.60
C TYR A 134 3.54 -3.32 6.49
N PHE A 135 3.35 -4.33 5.64
CA PHE A 135 2.28 -4.40 4.66
C PHE A 135 1.20 -5.38 5.10
N ILE A 136 -0.06 -5.10 4.76
CA ILE A 136 -1.17 -6.03 4.95
C ILE A 136 -1.92 -6.22 3.64
N SER A 137 -2.26 -7.47 3.35
CA SER A 137 -3.29 -7.84 2.37
C SER A 137 -4.29 -8.79 3.02
N TYR A 138 -5.49 -8.85 2.45
CA TYR A 138 -6.54 -9.77 2.89
C TYR A 138 -6.90 -10.74 1.78
N GLU A 139 -7.00 -12.01 2.15
CA GLU A 139 -7.56 -13.06 1.32
C GLU A 139 -8.96 -13.40 1.83
N LYS A 140 -9.89 -13.65 0.92
CA LYS A 140 -11.22 -14.14 1.25
C LYS A 140 -11.44 -15.50 0.64
N ASP A 141 -11.64 -16.46 1.53
CA ASP A 141 -12.21 -17.77 1.24
C ASP A 141 -13.53 -17.91 2.03
N TYR A 142 -13.61 -18.78 3.04
CA TYR A 142 -14.75 -18.81 3.97
C TYR A 142 -14.78 -17.64 4.97
N CYS A 143 -13.59 -17.17 5.37
CA CYS A 143 -13.39 -16.03 6.24
C CYS A 143 -12.25 -15.15 5.70
N TYR A 144 -12.08 -13.97 6.29
CA TYR A 144 -10.96 -13.09 5.94
C TYR A 144 -9.69 -13.55 6.64
N ASN A 145 -8.68 -13.88 5.83
CA ASN A 145 -7.34 -14.19 6.30
C ASN A 145 -6.44 -12.99 6.06
N GLN A 146 -5.74 -12.56 7.11
CA GLN A 146 -4.77 -11.46 7.02
C GLN A 146 -3.39 -12.03 6.68
N HIS A 147 -2.73 -11.43 5.70
CA HIS A 147 -1.33 -11.70 5.33
C HIS A 147 -0.48 -10.47 5.61
N LEU A 148 0.68 -10.66 6.24
CA LEU A 148 1.52 -9.60 6.79
C LEU A 148 2.95 -9.73 6.27
N TRP A 149 3.53 -8.64 5.79
CA TRP A 149 4.97 -8.55 5.49
C TRP A 149 5.58 -7.47 6.37
N SER A 150 6.51 -7.80 7.25
CA SER A 150 7.00 -6.87 8.28
C SER A 150 8.52 -6.68 8.21
N SER A 151 8.98 -5.47 8.53
CA SER A 151 10.41 -5.14 8.60
C SER A 151 11.07 -5.58 9.92
N TYR A 152 10.33 -6.26 10.78
CA TYR A 152 10.74 -6.59 12.15
C TYR A 152 10.01 -7.84 12.63
N LYS A 153 10.67 -8.62 13.49
CA LYS A 153 10.01 -9.69 14.24
C LYS A 153 9.29 -9.10 15.45
N SER A 154 8.02 -9.47 15.66
CA SER A 154 7.31 -9.15 16.90
C SER A 154 8.02 -9.77 18.11
N GLU A 155 8.25 -8.98 19.15
CA GLU A 155 8.88 -9.43 20.41
C GLU A 155 7.93 -10.32 21.23
N ASP A 156 6.62 -10.11 21.08
CA ASP A 156 5.58 -10.93 21.68
C ASP A 156 5.16 -12.08 20.73
N LYS A 157 5.20 -13.29 21.27
CA LYS A 157 5.25 -14.61 20.61
C LYS A 157 4.10 -14.97 19.64
N ILE A 158 4.43 -15.99 18.83
CA ILE A 158 3.68 -16.68 17.77
C ILE A 158 3.74 -15.90 16.46
N ASN A 159 4.70 -16.26 15.59
CA ASN A 159 4.62 -15.89 14.17
C ASN A 159 3.20 -16.20 13.71
N LYS A 160 2.45 -15.18 13.31
CA LYS A 160 1.16 -15.45 12.67
C LYS A 160 1.47 -16.35 11.47
N PRO A 161 0.68 -17.39 11.19
CA PRO A 161 0.98 -18.35 10.13
C PRO A 161 1.19 -17.67 8.76
N ASN A 162 0.66 -16.46 8.60
CA ASN A 162 0.68 -15.66 7.39
C ASN A 162 1.58 -14.41 7.52
N GLU A 163 2.62 -14.45 8.37
CA GLU A 163 3.60 -13.37 8.50
C GLU A 163 4.93 -13.73 7.84
N ILE A 164 5.39 -12.84 6.97
CA ILE A 164 6.69 -12.90 6.31
C ILE A 164 7.56 -11.76 6.84
N ILE A 165 8.77 -12.08 7.28
CA ILE A 165 9.76 -11.07 7.66
C ILE A 165 10.54 -10.70 6.42
N LEU A 166 10.48 -9.42 6.05
CA LEU A 166 11.14 -8.89 4.87
C LEU A 166 12.65 -8.81 5.09
N ASN A 167 13.40 -9.48 4.24
CA ASN A 167 14.85 -9.48 4.21
C ASN A 167 15.38 -8.37 3.30
N VAL A 168 16.46 -7.75 3.74
CA VAL A 168 17.16 -6.72 2.96
C VAL A 168 18.11 -7.40 2.00
N SER A 169 17.90 -7.18 0.70
CA SER A 169 18.79 -7.67 -0.35
C SER A 169 20.02 -6.79 -0.51
N ASN A 170 19.83 -5.47 -0.43
CA ASN A 170 20.88 -4.48 -0.68
C ASN A 170 20.55 -3.16 0.03
N ILE A 171 21.60 -2.45 0.45
CA ILE A 171 21.54 -1.07 0.93
C ILE A 171 22.46 -0.27 0.02
N ILE A 172 21.90 0.71 -0.68
CA ILE A 172 22.65 1.63 -1.53
C ILE A 172 22.90 2.88 -0.69
N ASP A 173 24.07 2.90 -0.03
CA ASP A 173 24.44 3.92 0.96
C ASP A 173 24.42 5.34 0.39
N ASP A 174 24.88 5.51 -0.85
CA ASP A 174 24.94 6.82 -1.52
C ASP A 174 23.55 7.47 -1.75
N SER A 175 22.47 6.67 -1.71
CA SER A 175 21.10 7.12 -2.00
C SER A 175 20.10 6.84 -0.88
N ASN A 176 20.55 6.45 0.32
CA ASN A 176 19.69 6.02 1.44
C ASN A 176 18.58 5.05 0.98
N THR A 177 18.92 4.12 0.09
CA THR A 177 17.94 3.21 -0.53
C THR A 177 18.11 1.81 0.01
N ILE A 178 17.00 1.21 0.46
CA ILE A 178 16.93 -0.16 0.96
C ILE A 178 16.07 -0.97 0.00
N VAL A 179 16.65 -2.04 -0.55
CA VAL A 179 15.98 -2.95 -1.49
C VAL A 179 15.68 -4.25 -0.77
N TYR A 180 14.42 -4.67 -0.79
CA TYR A 180 13.98 -5.92 -0.17
C TYR A 180 13.93 -7.06 -1.19
N GLU A 181 14.34 -8.27 -0.78
CA GLU A 181 14.34 -9.45 -1.67
C GLU A 181 12.96 -10.10 -1.80
N ASP A 182 12.16 -10.10 -0.73
CA ASP A 182 10.88 -10.78 -0.72
C ASP A 182 9.86 -10.09 -1.62
N ILE A 183 9.13 -10.90 -2.39
CA ILE A 183 8.03 -10.45 -3.23
C ILE A 183 6.79 -10.29 -2.35
N ILE A 184 6.18 -9.11 -2.40
CA ILE A 184 4.88 -8.85 -1.81
C ILE A 184 3.81 -9.30 -2.81
N GLU A 185 2.97 -10.24 -2.41
CA GLU A 185 1.88 -10.75 -3.23
C GLU A 185 0.52 -10.34 -2.61
N PRO A 186 -0.05 -9.18 -2.97
CA PRO A 186 -1.39 -8.82 -2.53
C PRO A 186 -2.42 -9.80 -3.10
N TYR A 187 -3.30 -10.27 -2.22
CA TYR A 187 -4.29 -11.30 -2.51
C TYR A 187 -5.51 -10.72 -3.21
N GLU A 188 -5.92 -11.38 -4.28
CA GLU A 188 -7.06 -10.99 -5.09
C GLU A 188 -8.40 -11.29 -4.42
N LEU A 189 -9.36 -10.40 -4.64
CA LEU A 189 -10.69 -10.37 -4.05
C LEU A 189 -11.72 -10.03 -5.13
N ALA A 190 -12.95 -10.48 -4.91
CA ALA A 190 -14.09 -9.91 -5.63
C ALA A 190 -14.34 -8.47 -5.15
N LEU A 191 -14.89 -7.61 -6.02
CA LEU A 191 -15.04 -6.19 -5.70
C LEU A 191 -15.88 -5.94 -4.43
N GLN A 192 -16.94 -6.72 -4.23
CA GLN A 192 -17.80 -6.64 -3.04
C GLN A 192 -17.11 -7.05 -1.73
N ASP A 193 -15.96 -7.72 -1.85
CA ASP A 193 -15.19 -8.29 -0.75
C ASP A 193 -13.95 -7.46 -0.40
N LEU A 194 -13.73 -6.36 -1.12
CA LEU A 194 -12.60 -5.47 -0.88
C LEU A 194 -12.65 -4.89 0.53
N ILE A 195 -11.55 -5.01 1.27
CA ILE A 195 -11.36 -4.41 2.60
C ILE A 195 -10.28 -3.35 2.55
N LEU A 196 -10.54 -2.22 3.22
CA LEU A 196 -9.64 -1.06 3.41
C LEU A 196 -9.46 -0.72 4.88
#